data_AF-A0A3D8MCY8-F1
#
_entry.id   AF-A0A3D8MCY8-F1
#
_cell.length_a   1.000
_cell.length_b   1.000
_cell.length_c   1.000
_cell.angle_alpha   90.00
_cell.angle_beta   90.00
_cell.angle_gamma   90.00
#
_symmetry.space_group_name_H-M   'P 1'
#
loop_
_entity.id
_entity.type
_entity.pdbx_description
1 polymer ?
#
loop_
_entity_poly.entity_id
_entity_poly.type
_entity_poly.pdbx_seq_one_letter_code
_entity_poly.pdbx_strand_id
1 'polypeptide(L)'
;MSDSKQQVLISKWLDQQLTEDERNEFEYLCLHDAAFAGLVETASRIAMGAEQFEQLSVPDWNKSATFLSDDAPRWWQWQGLPIASMTMSLVAMVMVVSGFHVEVSGSKLSMGFARVPDADAVAAIVDTRLETYQQSSQTLLTQYLDALNTQQQQNSAQLTQYLLSSSRKERREDFAELVKFINQQRTDDQRFVARQINHLQQEISAISTDYTVTNTPMELNDD
;
A
#
# COMPACT_ATOMS: atom_id res chain seq x y z
N MET A 1 -3.99 -10.25 35.43
CA MET A 1 -2.52 -9.99 35.41
C MET A 1 -1.73 -11.20 34.92
N SER A 2 -2.20 -12.45 35.10
CA SER A 2 -1.54 -13.67 34.59
C SER A 2 -1.52 -13.77 33.05
N ASP A 3 -2.62 -13.42 32.37
CA ASP A 3 -2.73 -13.59 30.91
C ASP A 3 -1.68 -12.77 30.14
N SER A 4 -1.40 -11.55 30.61
CA SER A 4 -0.36 -10.71 30.02
C SER A 4 1.04 -11.30 30.21
N LYS A 5 1.28 -12.01 31.32
CA LYS A 5 2.56 -12.68 31.58
C LYS A 5 2.73 -13.92 30.69
N GLN A 6 1.67 -14.71 30.54
CA GLN A 6 1.62 -15.87 29.63
C GLN A 6 1.86 -15.45 28.18
N GLN A 7 1.26 -14.34 27.73
CA GLN A 7 1.48 -13.78 26.39
C GLN A 7 2.93 -13.32 26.16
N VAL A 8 3.59 -12.77 27.18
CA VAL A 8 5.01 -12.38 27.06
C VAL A 8 5.91 -13.62 27.02
N LEU A 9 5.60 -14.66 27.79
CA LEU A 9 6.35 -15.92 27.75
C LEU A 9 6.22 -16.60 26.38
N ILE A 10 5.01 -16.65 25.80
CA ILE A 10 4.80 -17.28 24.50
C ILE A 10 5.45 -16.49 23.35
N SER A 11 5.45 -15.15 23.42
CA SER A 11 6.14 -14.33 22.41
C SER A 11 7.64 -14.54 22.46
N LYS A 12 8.23 -14.55 23.66
CA LYS A 12 9.64 -14.85 23.84
C LYS A 12 9.99 -16.26 23.36
N TRP A 13 9.07 -17.22 23.48
CA TRP A 13 9.27 -18.60 23.04
C TRP A 13 9.26 -18.72 21.52
N LEU A 14 8.35 -18.02 20.87
CA LEU A 14 8.33 -17.92 19.41
C LEU A 14 9.64 -17.32 18.86
N ASP A 15 10.18 -16.31 19.54
CA ASP A 15 11.42 -15.61 19.15
C ASP A 15 12.71 -16.33 19.58
N GLN A 16 12.61 -17.50 20.25
CA GLN A 16 13.74 -18.26 20.83
C GLN A 16 14.57 -17.48 21.87
N GLN A 17 13.98 -16.52 22.57
CA GLN A 17 14.65 -15.62 23.53
C GLN A 17 14.35 -15.95 25.00
N LEU A 18 13.96 -17.19 25.32
CA LEU A 18 13.73 -17.58 26.73
C LEU A 18 15.05 -17.66 27.48
N THR A 19 15.10 -16.99 28.63
CA THR A 19 16.13 -17.25 29.64
C THR A 19 15.87 -18.60 30.32
N GLU A 20 16.89 -19.14 30.98
CA GLU A 20 16.83 -20.45 31.65
C GLU A 20 15.75 -20.49 32.76
N ASP A 21 15.59 -19.40 33.50
CA ASP A 21 14.54 -19.24 34.52
C ASP A 21 13.13 -19.17 33.91
N GLU A 22 12.97 -18.45 32.80
CA GLU A 22 11.70 -18.32 32.09
C GLU A 22 11.29 -19.63 31.40
N ARG A 23 12.27 -20.46 31.02
CA ARG A 23 12.04 -21.80 30.48
C ARG A 23 11.43 -22.73 31.52
N ASN A 24 11.94 -22.71 32.74
CA ASN A 24 11.36 -23.50 33.85
C ASN A 24 9.92 -23.07 34.16
N GLU A 25 9.64 -21.76 34.15
CA GLU A 25 8.28 -21.25 34.32
C GLU A 25 7.36 -21.64 33.15
N PHE A 26 7.86 -21.60 31.92
CA PHE A 26 7.13 -22.01 30.73
C PHE A 26 6.79 -23.50 30.73
N GLU A 27 7.74 -24.37 31.09
CA GLU A 27 7.54 -25.81 31.22
C GLU A 27 6.54 -26.13 32.33
N TYR A 28 6.65 -25.44 33.47
CA TYR A 28 5.68 -25.55 34.55
C TYR A 28 4.26 -25.18 34.09
N LEU A 29 4.10 -24.09 33.34
CA LEU A 29 2.81 -23.66 32.79
C LEU A 29 2.27 -24.64 31.73
N CYS A 30 3.12 -25.21 30.89
CA CYS A 30 2.71 -26.23 29.93
C CYS A 30 2.17 -27.51 30.61
N LEU A 31 2.66 -27.85 31.80
CA LEU A 31 2.20 -29.02 32.56
C LEU A 31 0.92 -28.76 33.37
N HIS A 32 0.72 -27.54 33.88
CA HIS A 32 -0.36 -27.22 34.80
C HIS A 32 -1.54 -26.47 34.15
N ASP A 33 -1.36 -25.87 32.98
CA ASP A 33 -2.38 -25.11 32.26
C ASP A 33 -2.63 -25.69 30.86
N ALA A 34 -3.75 -26.41 30.73
CA ALA A 34 -4.16 -27.01 29.46
C ALA A 34 -4.50 -25.99 28.36
N ALA A 35 -4.97 -24.78 28.73
CA ALA A 35 -5.26 -23.73 27.76
C ALA A 35 -3.96 -23.14 27.19
N PHE A 36 -2.96 -22.93 28.04
CA PHE A 36 -1.64 -22.48 27.63
C PHE A 36 -0.93 -23.53 26.75
N ALA A 37 -0.99 -24.80 27.13
CA ALA A 37 -0.43 -25.89 26.33
C ALA A 37 -1.04 -25.97 24.91
N GLY A 38 -2.37 -25.79 24.80
CA GLY A 38 -3.04 -25.74 23.50
C GLY A 38 -2.59 -24.55 22.63
N LEU A 39 -2.35 -23.38 23.23
CA LEU A 39 -1.81 -22.22 22.51
C LEU A 39 -0.38 -22.50 22.00
N VAL A 40 0.49 -23.09 22.82
CA VAL A 40 1.85 -23.47 22.42
C VAL A 40 1.82 -24.49 21.29
N GLU A 41 0.92 -25.47 21.35
CA GLU A 41 0.76 -26.46 20.29
C GLU A 41 0.34 -25.80 18.97
N THR A 42 -0.67 -24.92 18.98
CA THR A 42 -1.11 -24.22 17.76
C THR A 42 0.00 -23.35 17.17
N ALA A 43 0.74 -22.62 18.01
CA ALA A 43 1.88 -21.81 17.59
C ALA A 43 2.99 -22.69 16.96
N SER A 44 3.30 -23.83 17.57
CA SER A 44 4.29 -24.78 17.02
C SER A 44 3.88 -25.33 15.65
N ARG A 45 2.60 -25.67 15.45
CA ARG A 45 2.09 -26.15 14.15
C ARG A 45 2.21 -25.09 13.06
N ILE A 46 1.93 -23.82 13.40
CA ILE A 46 2.06 -22.70 12.46
C ILE A 46 3.53 -22.47 12.12
N ALA A 47 4.43 -22.49 13.11
CA ALA A 47 5.86 -22.34 12.89
C ALA A 47 6.41 -23.44 11.96
N MET A 48 6.06 -24.71 12.23
CA MET A 48 6.44 -25.83 11.35
C MET A 48 5.88 -25.66 9.93
N GLY A 49 4.63 -25.21 9.78
CA GLY A 49 4.02 -24.96 8.47
C GLY A 49 4.66 -23.80 7.70
N ALA A 50 5.16 -22.79 8.41
CA ALA A 50 5.88 -21.67 7.82
C ALA A 50 7.31 -22.07 7.37
N GLU A 51 8.00 -22.90 8.15
CA GLU A 51 9.32 -23.43 7.79
C GLU A 51 9.25 -24.39 6.59
N GLN A 52 8.17 -25.17 6.49
CA GLN A 52 7.91 -26.09 5.38
C GLN A 52 7.22 -25.41 4.19
N PHE A 53 7.05 -24.09 4.21
CA PHE A 53 6.45 -23.37 3.09
C PHE A 53 7.40 -23.39 1.90
N GLU A 54 7.18 -24.35 1.00
CA GLU A 54 7.80 -24.33 -0.32
C GLU A 54 7.04 -23.34 -1.19
N GLN A 55 7.74 -22.28 -1.61
CA GLN A 55 7.22 -21.35 -2.59
C GLN A 55 7.06 -22.11 -3.91
N LEU A 56 5.84 -22.55 -4.23
CA LEU A 56 5.55 -23.12 -5.55
C LEU A 56 5.96 -22.10 -6.60
N SER A 57 6.75 -22.53 -7.58
CA SER A 57 7.02 -21.72 -8.76
C SER A 57 5.67 -21.35 -9.36
N VAL A 58 5.40 -20.05 -9.42
CA VAL A 58 4.22 -19.56 -10.13
C VAL A 58 4.24 -20.17 -11.53
N PRO A 59 3.15 -20.81 -11.98
CA PRO A 59 3.06 -21.28 -13.36
C PRO A 59 3.36 -20.11 -14.29
N ASP A 60 3.95 -20.39 -15.45
CA ASP A 60 4.14 -19.41 -16.51
C ASP A 60 2.78 -18.91 -16.99
N TRP A 61 2.26 -17.93 -16.26
CA TRP A 61 0.95 -17.38 -16.49
C TRP A 61 1.02 -16.53 -17.74
N ASN A 62 0.47 -17.07 -18.82
CA ASN A 62 0.33 -16.32 -20.04
C ASN A 62 -0.77 -15.25 -19.86
N LYS A 63 -0.36 -14.03 -19.46
CA LYS A 63 -1.23 -12.86 -19.32
C LYS A 63 -2.04 -12.57 -20.59
N SER A 64 -1.50 -12.92 -21.76
CA SER A 64 -2.19 -12.73 -23.05
C SER A 64 -3.27 -13.77 -23.33
N ALA A 65 -3.23 -14.93 -22.66
CA ALA A 65 -4.27 -15.95 -22.74
C ALA A 65 -5.37 -15.77 -21.68
N THR A 66 -5.13 -14.93 -20.66
CA THR A 66 -6.09 -14.65 -19.59
C THR A 66 -7.23 -13.75 -20.07
N PHE A 67 -6.89 -12.80 -20.93
CA PHE A 67 -7.87 -11.97 -21.60
C PHE A 67 -8.20 -12.67 -22.91
N LEU A 68 -9.45 -13.13 -23.06
CA LEU A 68 -10.01 -13.50 -24.35
C LEU A 68 -10.10 -12.23 -25.21
N SER A 69 -8.96 -11.75 -25.71
CA SER A 69 -8.93 -10.80 -26.81
C SER A 69 -8.93 -11.60 -28.10
N ASP A 70 -10.04 -12.30 -28.35
CA ASP A 70 -10.30 -12.91 -29.64
C ASP A 70 -10.90 -11.86 -30.59
N ASP A 71 -10.09 -10.85 -30.91
CA ASP A 71 -10.40 -9.89 -31.97
C ASP A 71 -9.17 -9.76 -32.86
N ALA A 72 -8.86 -10.86 -33.54
CA ALA A 72 -8.19 -10.72 -34.84
C ALA A 72 -9.08 -9.80 -35.68
N PRO A 73 -8.60 -8.61 -36.08
CA PRO A 73 -9.45 -7.62 -36.73
C PRO A 73 -10.04 -8.25 -37.98
N ARG A 74 -11.36 -8.31 -38.04
CA ARG A 74 -12.09 -8.82 -39.20
C ARG A 74 -11.57 -8.10 -40.43
N TRP A 75 -11.44 -8.78 -41.56
CA TRP A 75 -10.94 -8.21 -42.83
C TRP A 75 -11.63 -6.89 -43.26
N TRP A 76 -12.84 -6.62 -42.77
CA TRP A 76 -13.57 -5.36 -42.94
C TRP A 76 -13.16 -4.23 -41.96
N GLN A 77 -12.64 -4.55 -40.77
CA GLN A 77 -12.11 -3.60 -39.78
C GLN A 77 -10.71 -3.07 -40.13
N TRP A 78 -10.20 -3.35 -41.33
CA TRP A 78 -8.97 -2.74 -41.80
C TRP A 78 -9.14 -1.21 -41.81
N GLN A 79 -8.28 -0.54 -41.06
CA GLN A 79 -8.29 0.89 -40.71
C GLN A 79 -8.30 1.87 -41.90
N GLY A 80 -8.39 1.38 -43.15
CA GLY A 80 -8.53 2.20 -44.34
C GLY A 80 -9.93 2.79 -44.54
N LEU A 81 -11.01 2.16 -44.05
CA LEU A 81 -12.37 2.71 -44.19
C LEU A 81 -12.60 4.04 -43.46
N PRO A 82 -12.22 4.20 -42.17
CA PRO A 82 -12.42 5.48 -41.49
C PRO A 82 -11.59 6.59 -42.14
N ILE A 83 -10.35 6.31 -42.54
CA ILE A 83 -9.51 7.28 -43.26
C ILE A 83 -10.13 7.63 -44.62
N ALA A 84 -10.60 6.65 -45.39
CA ALA A 84 -11.28 6.88 -46.66
C ALA A 84 -12.55 7.72 -46.48
N SER A 85 -13.36 7.46 -45.45
CA SER A 85 -14.56 8.24 -45.15
C SER A 85 -14.25 9.68 -44.74
N MET A 86 -13.17 9.89 -43.99
CA MET A 86 -12.71 11.21 -43.58
C MET A 86 -12.17 12.02 -44.76
N THR A 87 -11.35 11.39 -45.62
CA THR A 87 -10.87 12.04 -46.86
C THR A 87 -12.01 12.33 -47.83
N MET A 88 -12.98 11.43 -47.97
CA MET A 88 -14.14 11.63 -48.84
C MET A 88 -15.03 12.75 -48.32
N SER A 89 -15.20 12.87 -46.99
CA SER A 89 -15.96 13.97 -46.38
C SER A 89 -15.28 15.32 -46.60
N LEU A 90 -13.95 15.38 -46.49
CA LEU A 90 -13.18 16.59 -46.78
C LEU A 90 -13.29 16.99 -48.25
N VAL A 91 -13.16 16.03 -49.18
CA VAL A 91 -13.34 16.27 -50.62
C VAL A 91 -14.77 16.71 -50.95
N ALA A 92 -15.78 16.08 -50.35
CA ALA A 92 -17.18 16.46 -50.53
C ALA A 92 -17.45 17.88 -50.02
N MET A 93 -16.89 18.24 -48.87
CA MET A 93 -17.00 19.60 -48.33
C MET A 93 -16.34 20.62 -49.26
N VAL A 94 -15.16 20.32 -49.81
CA VAL A 94 -14.50 21.16 -50.82
C VAL A 94 -15.33 21.28 -52.09
N MET A 95 -15.95 20.21 -52.58
CA MET A 95 -16.84 20.26 -53.75
C MET A 95 -18.10 21.10 -53.50
N VAL A 96 -18.69 21.01 -52.31
CA VAL A 96 -19.89 21.78 -51.93
C VAL A 96 -19.53 23.25 -51.77
N VAL A 97 -18.42 23.58 -51.11
CA VAL A 97 -17.94 24.96 -50.95
C VAL A 97 -17.51 25.55 -52.29
N SER A 98 -16.94 24.74 -53.18
CA SER A 98 -16.60 25.16 -54.55
C SER A 98 -17.83 25.28 -55.47
N GLY A 99 -19.02 24.83 -55.03
CA GLY A 99 -20.27 24.96 -55.77
C GLY A 99 -20.43 24.02 -56.96
N PHE A 100 -19.89 22.79 -56.87
CA PHE A 100 -19.91 21.82 -57.97
C PHE A 100 -21.33 21.31 -58.27
N HIS A 101 -21.79 21.51 -59.50
CA HIS A 101 -23.09 21.06 -60.01
C HIS A 101 -22.89 20.11 -61.19
N VAL A 102 -23.61 18.99 -61.17
CA VAL A 102 -23.64 18.01 -62.27
C VAL A 102 -25.06 18.00 -62.81
N GLU A 103 -25.23 18.58 -64.00
CA GLU A 103 -26.51 18.59 -64.71
C GLU A 103 -26.43 17.59 -65.86
N VAL A 104 -27.41 16.68 -65.92
CA VAL A 104 -27.54 15.68 -66.98
C VAL A 104 -28.71 16.09 -67.86
N SER A 105 -28.41 16.68 -69.00
CA SER A 105 -29.42 17.06 -70.00
C SER A 105 -29.18 16.25 -71.28
N GLY A 106 -29.94 15.16 -71.43
CA GLY A 106 -29.79 14.21 -72.53
C GLY A 106 -28.45 13.44 -72.50
N SER A 107 -27.78 13.32 -73.65
CA SER A 107 -26.52 12.54 -73.82
C SER A 107 -25.24 13.32 -73.56
N LYS A 108 -25.31 14.45 -72.84
CA LYS A 108 -24.14 15.26 -72.48
C LYS A 108 -24.13 15.50 -70.97
N LEU A 109 -22.98 15.17 -70.36
CA LEU A 109 -22.68 15.43 -68.97
C LEU A 109 -21.94 16.78 -68.89
N SER A 110 -22.57 17.81 -68.32
CA SER A 110 -21.89 19.07 -68.02
C SER A 110 -21.59 19.15 -66.52
N MET A 111 -20.29 19.18 -66.19
CA MET A 111 -19.78 19.52 -64.86
C MET A 111 -19.45 21.02 -64.85
N GLY A 112 -20.01 21.77 -63.90
CA GLY A 112 -19.73 23.20 -63.75
C GLY A 112 -19.95 23.67 -62.32
N PHE A 113 -19.20 24.69 -61.90
CA PHE A 113 -19.28 25.27 -60.57
C PHE A 113 -20.14 26.53 -60.58
N ALA A 114 -21.47 26.40 -60.60
CA ALA A 114 -22.37 27.51 -60.26
C ALA A 114 -23.85 27.09 -60.24
N ARG A 115 -24.43 27.10 -59.04
CA ARG A 115 -25.73 27.75 -58.81
C ARG A 115 -25.67 28.40 -57.44
N VAL A 116 -25.46 29.72 -57.41
CA VAL A 116 -25.43 30.53 -56.19
C VAL A 116 -26.76 30.34 -55.46
N PRO A 117 -26.81 29.67 -54.30
CA PRO A 117 -27.93 29.81 -53.39
C PRO A 117 -27.80 31.18 -52.73
N ASP A 118 -28.93 31.82 -52.45
CA ASP A 118 -28.97 33.14 -51.85
C ASP A 118 -28.06 33.19 -50.61
N ALA A 119 -27.04 34.05 -50.65
CA ALA A 119 -25.97 34.07 -49.65
C ALA A 119 -26.52 34.27 -48.22
N ASP A 120 -27.64 34.97 -48.12
CA ASP A 120 -28.35 35.25 -46.86
C ASP A 120 -29.00 33.99 -46.26
N ALA A 121 -29.49 33.05 -47.07
CA ALA A 121 -30.10 31.82 -46.57
C ALA A 121 -29.06 30.83 -46.02
N VAL A 122 -27.87 30.79 -46.62
CA VAL A 122 -26.75 29.96 -46.14
C VAL A 122 -26.15 30.57 -44.86
N ALA A 123 -26.01 31.90 -44.80
CA ALA A 123 -25.55 32.59 -43.60
C ALA A 123 -26.48 32.32 -42.39
N ALA A 124 -27.80 32.42 -42.58
CA ALA A 124 -28.76 32.19 -41.50
C ALA A 124 -28.71 30.75 -40.94
N ILE A 125 -28.53 29.74 -41.79
CA ILE A 125 -28.43 28.33 -41.36
C ILE A 125 -27.10 28.08 -40.65
N VAL A 126 -26.01 28.65 -41.15
CA VAL A 126 -24.69 28.55 -40.51
C VAL A 126 -24.70 29.21 -39.14
N ASP A 127 -25.28 30.40 -39.00
CA ASP A 127 -25.40 31.10 -37.72
C ASP A 127 -26.22 30.29 -36.71
N THR A 128 -27.38 29.76 -37.14
CA THR A 128 -28.22 28.90 -36.29
C THR A 128 -27.46 27.65 -35.82
N ARG A 129 -26.68 27.02 -36.73
CA ARG A 129 -25.88 25.85 -36.38
C ARG A 129 -24.71 26.20 -35.49
N LEU A 130 -24.06 27.34 -35.71
CA LEU A 130 -22.94 27.83 -34.92
C LEU A 130 -23.39 28.15 -33.49
N GLU A 131 -24.54 28.80 -33.31
CA GLU A 131 -25.14 29.02 -31.98
C GLU A 131 -25.46 27.70 -31.27
N THR A 132 -26.07 26.75 -31.98
CA THR A 132 -26.40 25.43 -31.40
C THR A 132 -25.12 24.66 -31.04
N TYR A 133 -24.07 24.76 -31.85
CA TYR A 133 -22.78 24.14 -31.59
C TYR A 133 -22.06 24.78 -30.40
N GLN A 134 -22.08 26.11 -30.30
CA GLN A 134 -21.46 26.84 -29.19
C GLN A 134 -22.17 26.52 -27.88
N GLN A 135 -23.50 26.45 -27.87
CA GLN A 135 -24.27 26.06 -26.68
C GLN A 135 -23.98 24.61 -26.26
N SER A 136 -24.02 23.66 -27.20
CA SER A 136 -23.74 22.25 -26.87
C SER A 136 -22.28 22.04 -26.42
N SER A 137 -21.32 22.68 -27.08
CA SER A 137 -19.90 22.58 -26.74
C SER A 137 -19.60 23.16 -25.36
N GLN A 138 -20.24 24.27 -24.98
CA GLN A 138 -20.07 24.85 -23.65
C GLN A 138 -20.62 23.92 -22.56
N THR A 139 -21.79 23.32 -22.74
CA THR A 139 -22.36 22.39 -21.76
C THR A 139 -21.55 21.10 -21.60
N LEU A 140 -20.96 20.60 -22.68
CA LEU A 140 -20.13 19.41 -22.64
C LEU A 140 -18.78 19.71 -21.97
N LEU A 141 -18.19 20.87 -22.27
CA LEU A 141 -16.96 21.34 -21.62
C LEU A 141 -17.17 21.52 -20.11
N THR A 142 -18.28 22.13 -19.66
CA THR A 142 -18.53 22.31 -18.23
C THR A 142 -18.71 20.98 -17.50
N GLN A 143 -19.45 20.03 -18.07
CA GLN A 143 -19.57 18.68 -17.50
C GLN A 143 -18.21 17.97 -17.41
N TYR A 144 -17.36 18.13 -18.43
CA TYR A 144 -16.03 17.53 -18.45
C TYR A 144 -15.11 18.17 -17.39
N LEU A 145 -15.15 19.50 -17.26
CA LEU A 145 -14.39 20.22 -16.23
C LEU A 145 -14.85 19.83 -14.81
N ASP A 146 -16.15 19.64 -14.61
CA ASP A 146 -16.71 19.24 -13.32
C ASP A 146 -16.32 17.80 -12.95
N ALA A 147 -16.37 16.89 -13.93
CA ALA A 147 -15.89 15.52 -13.77
C ALA A 147 -14.38 15.47 -13.46
N LEU A 148 -13.56 16.27 -14.13
CA LEU A 148 -12.13 16.38 -13.85
C LEU A 148 -11.86 16.94 -12.45
N ASN A 149 -12.58 17.99 -12.04
CA ASN A 149 -12.43 18.58 -10.72
C ASN A 149 -12.77 17.56 -9.63
N THR A 150 -13.87 16.84 -9.82
CA THR A 150 -14.31 15.76 -8.92
C THR A 150 -13.27 14.64 -8.85
N GLN A 151 -12.72 14.21 -9.99
CA GLN A 151 -11.68 13.19 -10.06
C GLN A 151 -10.38 13.65 -9.37
N GLN A 152 -10.00 14.92 -9.54
CA GLN A 152 -8.82 15.50 -8.89
C GLN A 152 -8.99 15.59 -7.37
N GLN A 153 -10.19 15.96 -6.89
CA GLN A 153 -10.52 15.98 -5.45
C GLN A 153 -10.49 14.57 -4.85
N GLN A 154 -11.01 13.57 -5.54
CA GLN A 154 -10.97 12.18 -5.06
C GLN A 154 -9.54 11.63 -5.01
N ASN A 155 -8.74 11.85 -6.06
CA ASN A 155 -7.35 11.41 -6.09
C ASN A 155 -6.50 12.10 -5.02
N SER A 156 -6.66 13.41 -4.82
CA SER A 156 -5.95 14.14 -3.76
C SER A 156 -6.37 13.73 -2.35
N ALA A 157 -7.65 13.40 -2.14
CA ALA A 157 -8.14 12.85 -0.88
C ALA A 157 -7.55 11.47 -0.58
N GLN A 158 -7.45 10.58 -1.58
CA GLN A 158 -6.82 9.27 -1.42
C GLN A 158 -5.33 9.38 -1.09
N LEU A 159 -4.59 10.26 -1.79
CA LEU A 159 -3.18 10.51 -1.51
C LEU A 159 -2.98 11.10 -0.11
N THR A 160 -3.85 12.02 0.31
CA THR A 160 -3.81 12.60 1.65
C THR A 160 -4.17 11.57 2.71
N GLN A 161 -5.15 10.69 2.46
CA GLN A 161 -5.51 9.59 3.34
C GLN A 161 -4.36 8.59 3.47
N TYR A 162 -3.66 8.28 2.37
CA TYR A 162 -2.47 7.44 2.37
C TYR A 162 -1.33 8.08 3.16
N LEU A 163 -1.01 9.35 2.90
CA LEU A 163 0.02 10.09 3.65
C LEU A 163 -0.32 10.21 5.13
N LEU A 164 -1.58 10.51 5.47
CA LEU A 164 -2.03 10.66 6.85
C LEU A 164 -2.00 9.31 7.59
N SER A 165 -2.46 8.23 6.95
CA SER A 165 -2.42 6.89 7.55
C SER A 165 -0.98 6.37 7.67
N SER A 166 -0.13 6.60 6.66
CA SER A 166 1.30 6.30 6.71
C SER A 166 2.00 7.07 7.83
N SER A 167 1.79 8.39 7.94
CA SER A 167 2.36 9.22 9.00
C SER A 167 1.89 8.82 10.40
N ARG A 168 0.64 8.35 10.55
CA ARG A 168 0.13 7.82 11.83
C ARG A 168 0.74 6.46 12.15
N LYS A 169 0.97 5.63 11.14
CA LYS A 169 1.62 4.31 11.28
C LYS A 169 3.08 4.46 11.68
N GLU A 170 3.84 5.27 10.94
CA GLU A 170 5.23 5.63 11.22
C GLU A 170 5.38 6.17 12.64
N ARG A 171 4.58 7.17 13.04
CA ARG A 171 4.62 7.70 14.41
C ARG A 171 4.28 6.66 15.48
N ARG A 172 3.36 5.73 15.23
CA ARG A 172 3.04 4.66 16.18
C ARG A 172 4.23 3.71 16.34
N GLU A 173 4.92 3.42 15.25
CA GLU A 173 6.13 2.60 15.22
C GLU A 173 7.28 3.30 15.96
N ASP A 174 7.50 4.59 15.68
CA ASP A 174 8.46 5.44 16.40
C ASP A 174 8.15 5.50 17.90
N PHE A 175 6.88 5.70 18.28
CA PHE A 175 6.48 5.71 19.69
C PHE A 175 6.69 4.35 20.37
N ALA A 176 6.48 3.25 19.65
CA ALA A 176 6.74 1.90 20.18
C ALA A 176 8.24 1.68 20.41
N GLU A 177 9.08 2.15 19.50
CA GLU A 177 10.54 2.13 19.67
C GLU A 177 10.98 2.99 20.86
N LEU A 178 10.43 4.19 21.00
CA LEU A 178 10.74 5.12 22.10
C LEU A 178 10.36 4.52 23.46
N VAL A 179 9.20 3.88 23.56
CA VAL A 179 8.77 3.17 24.79
C VAL A 179 9.68 1.98 25.09
N LYS A 180 10.10 1.22 24.06
CA LYS A 180 11.04 0.11 24.22
C LYS A 180 12.40 0.61 24.73
N PHE A 181 12.92 1.69 24.16
CA PHE A 181 14.18 2.30 24.57
C PHE A 181 14.14 2.79 26.02
N ILE A 182 13.07 3.47 26.44
CA ILE A 182 12.90 3.93 27.83
C ILE A 182 12.87 2.75 28.80
N ASN A 183 12.17 1.66 28.46
CA ASN A 183 12.13 0.46 29.30
C ASN A 183 13.49 -0.23 29.42
N GLN A 184 14.24 -0.29 28.31
CA GLN A 184 15.61 -0.82 28.33
C GLN A 184 16.50 0.02 29.24
N GLN A 185 16.48 1.36 29.10
CA GLN A 185 17.26 2.24 29.94
C GLN A 185 16.91 2.10 31.43
N ARG A 186 15.61 2.04 31.78
CA ARG A 186 15.18 1.83 33.17
C ARG A 186 15.65 0.49 33.73
N THR A 187 15.62 -0.57 32.92
CA THR A 187 16.05 -1.91 33.32
C THR A 187 17.56 -1.93 33.56
N ASP A 188 18.33 -1.28 32.69
CA ASP A 188 19.78 -1.20 32.82
C ASP A 188 20.20 -0.35 34.03
N ASP A 189 19.49 0.75 34.31
CA ASP A 189 19.68 1.55 35.51
C ASP A 189 19.42 0.72 36.78
N GLN A 190 18.32 -0.03 36.81
CA GLN A 190 18.00 -0.92 37.94
C GLN A 190 19.10 -1.98 38.16
N ARG A 191 19.60 -2.60 37.08
CA ARG A 191 20.71 -3.56 37.15
C ARG A 191 22.00 -2.90 37.62
N PHE A 192 22.27 -1.67 37.19
CA PHE A 192 23.44 -0.92 37.61
C PHE A 192 23.39 -0.60 39.11
N VAL A 193 22.25 -0.14 39.62
CA VAL A 193 22.04 0.10 41.05
C VAL A 193 22.16 -1.20 41.85
N ALA A 194 21.58 -2.30 41.38
CA ALA A 194 21.69 -3.60 42.04
C ALA A 194 23.15 -4.06 42.15
N ARG A 195 23.97 -3.88 41.10
CA ARG A 195 25.41 -4.20 41.14
C ARG A 195 26.17 -3.36 42.16
N GLN A 196 25.89 -2.06 42.23
CA GLN A 196 26.51 -1.18 43.23
C GLN A 196 26.16 -1.58 44.66
N ILE A 197 24.87 -1.90 44.92
CA ILE A 197 24.43 -2.36 46.24
C ILE A 197 25.14 -3.67 46.62
N ASN A 198 25.26 -4.62 45.69
CA ASN A 198 25.99 -5.87 45.94
C ASN A 198 27.48 -5.63 46.21
N HIS A 199 28.12 -4.73 45.46
CA HIS A 199 29.51 -4.37 45.69
C HIS A 199 29.73 -3.76 47.07
N LEU A 200 28.88 -2.81 47.48
CA LEU A 200 28.93 -2.21 48.82
C LEU A 200 28.73 -3.25 49.92
N GLN A 201 27.83 -4.22 49.73
CA GLN A 201 27.63 -5.31 50.70
C GLN A 201 28.87 -6.21 50.81
N GLN A 202 29.53 -6.51 49.69
CA GLN A 202 30.77 -7.29 49.67
C GLN A 202 31.90 -6.54 50.39
N GLU A 203 32.08 -5.25 50.13
CA GLU A 203 33.06 -4.41 50.83
C GLU A 203 32.78 -4.36 52.34
N ILE A 204 31.53 -4.13 52.75
CA ILE A 204 31.13 -4.12 54.17
C ILE A 204 31.42 -5.48 54.83
N SER A 205 31.10 -6.59 54.14
CA SER A 205 31.32 -7.94 54.65
C SER A 205 32.81 -8.25 54.79
N ALA A 206 33.62 -7.88 53.80
CA ALA A 206 35.07 -8.04 53.84
C ALA A 206 35.70 -7.25 55.00
N ILE A 207 35.30 -5.98 55.16
CA ILE A 207 35.72 -5.12 56.28
C ILE A 207 35.33 -5.74 57.63
N SER A 208 34.09 -6.23 57.77
CA SER A 208 33.61 -6.86 59.01
C SER A 208 34.40 -8.13 59.38
N THR A 209 34.82 -8.89 58.37
CA THR A 209 35.59 -10.13 58.57
C THR A 209 36.99 -9.80 59.09
N ASP A 210 37.65 -8.78 58.54
CA ASP A 210 38.97 -8.32 59.00
C ASP A 210 38.96 -7.82 60.46
N TYR A 211 37.87 -7.16 60.88
CA TYR A 211 37.70 -6.75 62.28
C TYR A 211 37.50 -7.92 63.24
N THR A 212 36.95 -9.05 62.80
CA THR A 212 36.81 -10.24 63.66
C THR A 212 38.10 -11.04 63.78
N VAL A 213 38.92 -11.10 62.72
CA VAL A 213 40.20 -11.83 62.73
C VAL A 213 41.22 -11.13 63.62
N THR A 214 41.23 -9.80 63.66
CA THR A 214 42.15 -9.02 64.51
C THR A 214 41.78 -9.01 66.00
N ASN A 215 40.55 -9.39 66.37
CA ASN A 215 40.04 -9.36 67.74
C ASN A 215 39.85 -10.75 68.37
N THR A 216 40.43 -11.81 67.79
CA THR A 216 40.48 -13.12 68.44
C THR A 216 41.48 -13.04 69.62
N PRO A 217 41.07 -13.20 70.89
CA PRO A 217 42.02 -13.27 71.99
C PRO A 217 42.89 -14.51 71.80
N MET A 218 44.21 -14.36 71.83
CA MET A 218 45.11 -15.50 72.03
C MET A 218 44.74 -16.17 73.35
N GLU A 219 43.99 -17.27 73.29
CA GLU A 219 43.88 -18.20 74.42
C GLU A 219 45.27 -18.79 74.66
N LEU A 220 45.88 -18.36 75.77
CA LEU A 220 47.03 -18.99 76.40
C LEU A 220 46.65 -20.44 76.73
N ASN A 221 47.22 -21.38 75.98
CA ASN A 221 47.21 -22.79 76.34
C ASN A 221 48.51 -23.07 77.11
N ASP A 222 48.40 -23.14 78.43
CA ASP A 222 49.42 -23.70 79.33
C ASP A 222 49.45 -25.23 79.16
N ASP A 223 50.58 -25.78 78.72
CA ASP A 223 51.23 -27.02 79.20
C ASP A 223 52.61 -27.20 78.52
#